data_AF-A0A1X9M947-F1
#
_entry.id   AF-A0A1X9M947-F1
#
_cell.length_a   1.000
_cell.length_b   1.000
_cell.length_c   1.000
_cell.angle_alpha   90.00
_cell.angle_beta   90.00
_cell.angle_gamma   90.00
#
_symmetry.space_group_name_H-M   'P 1'
#
loop_
_entity.id
_entity.type
_entity.pdbx_description
1 polymer ?
#
loop_
_entity_poly.entity_id
_entity_poly.type
_entity_poly.pdbx_seq_one_letter_code
_entity_poly.pdbx_strand_id
1 'polypeptide(L)'
;MAWGVVQGDLGRSIIYREDVADMIINRLPPTLHIGIFAFIISVIVGVPMGIMAAVKRGGWIDGFITTTANFAMAIPNFWLGILGIYLFSLTLGWLPVQGYVSPTEDFWASTKYVLMPSLVLGLSSMAILARQARSSMLEIIRQDYIRTARSKGIKQKIIIFKHALRNAIIPVVTLAGLMLPNIVGGSVIIEQVFNINGLGRLLLQAVFNQDIVVVQGCLILITVTVALANLLVDISYNYIDPRIRYK
;
A
#
# COMPACT_ATOMS: atom_id res chain seq x y z
N MET A 1 29.96 -9.48 13.38
CA MET A 1 28.90 -8.99 12.48
C MET A 1 27.66 -8.55 13.23
N ALA A 2 26.98 -9.40 14.02
CA ALA A 2 25.70 -9.03 14.67
C ALA A 2 25.75 -7.79 15.60
N TRP A 3 26.84 -7.59 16.36
CA TRP A 3 26.96 -6.44 17.26
C TRP A 3 27.13 -5.09 16.53
N GLY A 4 27.79 -5.07 15.36
CA GLY A 4 27.95 -3.87 14.54
C GLY A 4 26.62 -3.43 13.89
N VAL A 5 25.81 -4.39 13.46
CA VAL A 5 24.47 -4.11 12.90
C VAL A 5 23.55 -3.42 13.92
N VAL A 6 23.62 -3.83 15.20
CA VAL A 6 22.87 -3.17 16.28
C VAL A 6 23.37 -1.75 16.56
N GLN A 7 24.64 -1.47 16.25
CA GLN A 7 25.26 -0.14 16.34
C GLN A 7 25.05 0.71 15.07
N GLY A 8 24.31 0.22 14.08
CA GLY A 8 24.06 0.90 12.81
C GLY A 8 25.16 0.73 11.76
N ASP A 9 26.21 -0.05 12.05
CA ASP A 9 27.24 -0.41 11.09
C ASP A 9 26.74 -1.57 10.21
N LEU A 10 26.23 -1.21 9.03
CA LEU A 10 25.81 -2.15 7.99
C LEU A 10 26.96 -2.57 7.07
N GLY A 11 28.18 -2.15 7.38
CA GLY A 11 29.36 -2.35 6.55
C GLY A 11 29.44 -1.39 5.37
N ARG A 12 30.44 -1.65 4.53
CA ARG A 12 30.77 -0.82 3.36
C ARG A 12 30.53 -1.60 2.08
N SER A 13 29.89 -0.96 1.12
CA SER A 13 29.68 -1.50 -0.22
C SER A 13 31.02 -1.81 -0.90
N ILE A 14 31.11 -3.00 -1.50
CA ILE A 14 32.32 -3.44 -2.21
C ILE A 14 32.44 -2.71 -3.55
N ILE A 15 31.28 -2.42 -4.17
CA ILE A 15 31.21 -1.82 -5.51
C ILE A 15 31.25 -0.30 -5.43
N TYR A 16 30.38 0.31 -4.61
CA TYR A 16 30.25 1.76 -4.49
C TYR A 16 31.29 2.38 -3.56
N ARG A 17 31.95 1.56 -2.70
CA ARG A 17 32.90 2.03 -1.69
C ARG A 17 32.31 3.09 -0.75
N GLU A 18 31.00 3.07 -0.56
CA GLU A 18 30.22 3.91 0.35
C GLU A 18 29.65 3.06 1.50
N ASP A 19 29.34 3.70 2.62
CA ASP A 19 28.73 3.02 3.76
C ASP A 19 27.27 2.66 3.44
N VAL A 20 26.89 1.41 3.72
CA VAL A 20 25.57 0.89 3.32
C VAL A 20 24.44 1.63 4.03
N ALA A 21 24.67 2.09 5.27
CA ALA A 21 23.71 2.88 6.01
C ALA A 21 23.36 4.20 5.29
N ASP A 22 24.37 4.93 4.79
CA ASP A 22 24.16 6.17 4.06
C ASP A 22 23.46 5.93 2.72
N MET A 23 23.85 4.86 2.02
CA MET A 23 23.20 4.46 0.77
C MET A 23 21.70 4.18 0.94
N ILE A 24 21.32 3.59 2.09
CA ILE A 24 19.94 3.28 2.46
C ILE A 24 19.19 4.54 2.87
N ILE A 25 19.75 5.33 3.80
CA ILE A 25 19.12 6.54 4.32
C ILE A 25 18.82 7.54 3.21
N ASN A 26 19.71 7.68 2.23
CA ASN A 26 19.52 8.60 1.11
C ASN A 26 18.46 8.13 0.09
N ARG A 27 18.16 6.83 0.05
CA ARG A 27 17.20 6.23 -0.92
C ARG A 27 15.87 5.82 -0.29
N LEU A 28 15.78 5.83 1.04
CA LEU A 28 14.57 5.52 1.78
C LEU A 28 13.45 6.57 1.60
N PRO A 29 13.71 7.90 1.62
CA PRO A 29 12.65 8.90 1.53
C PRO A 29 11.78 8.80 0.26
N PRO A 30 12.33 8.66 -0.96
CA PRO A 30 11.51 8.48 -2.16
C PRO A 30 10.61 7.24 -2.08
N THR A 31 11.13 6.12 -1.60
CA THR A 31 10.40 4.86 -1.45
C THR A 31 9.25 5.00 -0.45
N LEU A 32 9.52 5.57 0.73
CA LEU A 32 8.50 5.85 1.74
C LEU A 32 7.43 6.80 1.21
N HIS A 33 7.83 7.87 0.52
CA HIS A 33 6.91 8.87 0.01
C HIS A 33 5.88 8.23 -0.93
N ILE A 34 6.36 7.46 -1.91
CA ILE A 34 5.48 6.80 -2.88
C ILE A 34 4.61 5.74 -2.20
N GLY A 35 5.22 4.92 -1.35
CA GLY A 35 4.54 3.81 -0.66
C GLY A 35 3.44 4.30 0.28
N ILE A 36 3.70 5.34 1.08
CA ILE A 36 2.72 5.94 1.99
C ILE A 36 1.55 6.52 1.21
N PHE A 37 1.80 7.28 0.14
CA PHE A 37 0.71 7.84 -0.68
C PHE A 37 -0.09 6.74 -1.38
N ALA A 38 0.56 5.72 -1.92
CA ALA A 38 -0.12 4.57 -2.52
C ALA A 38 -1.01 3.84 -1.49
N PHE A 39 -0.50 3.63 -0.28
CA PHE A 39 -1.24 3.01 0.81
C PHE A 39 -2.46 3.85 1.21
N ILE A 40 -2.28 5.16 1.44
CA ILE A 40 -3.35 6.09 1.81
C ILE A 40 -4.45 6.08 0.74
N ILE A 41 -4.09 6.22 -0.54
CA ILE A 41 -5.03 6.20 -1.65
C ILE A 41 -5.79 4.87 -1.69
N SER A 42 -5.09 3.75 -1.51
CA SER A 42 -5.69 2.42 -1.54
C SER A 42 -6.75 2.22 -0.44
N VAL A 43 -6.48 2.70 0.77
CA VAL A 43 -7.40 2.58 1.91
C VAL A 43 -8.57 3.55 1.78
N ILE A 44 -8.27 4.83 1.54
CA ILE A 44 -9.28 5.91 1.48
C ILE A 44 -10.26 5.70 0.33
N VAL A 45 -9.82 5.13 -0.79
CA VAL A 45 -10.70 4.91 -1.94
C VAL A 45 -11.22 3.48 -1.99
N GLY A 46 -10.35 2.48 -1.76
CA GLY A 46 -10.70 1.07 -1.93
C GLY A 46 -11.72 0.60 -0.91
N VAL A 47 -11.55 0.95 0.36
CA VAL A 47 -12.48 0.52 1.41
C VAL A 47 -13.88 1.11 1.19
N PRO A 48 -14.07 2.42 0.96
CA PRO A 48 -15.39 2.97 0.63
C PRO A 48 -15.99 2.41 -0.65
N MET A 49 -15.20 2.18 -1.71
CA MET A 49 -15.71 1.55 -2.93
C MET A 49 -16.24 0.14 -2.65
N GLY A 50 -15.52 -0.66 -1.86
CA GLY A 50 -15.97 -2.00 -1.47
C GLY A 50 -17.26 -1.98 -0.64
N ILE A 51 -17.36 -1.06 0.32
CA ILE A 51 -18.58 -0.86 1.12
C ILE A 51 -19.75 -0.45 0.22
N MET A 52 -19.53 0.49 -0.70
CA MET A 52 -20.56 0.96 -1.63
C MET A 52 -21.05 -0.15 -2.57
N ALA A 53 -20.14 -0.98 -3.09
CA ALA A 53 -20.47 -2.15 -3.90
C ALA A 53 -21.30 -3.17 -3.11
N ALA A 54 -20.97 -3.43 -1.84
CA ALA A 54 -21.73 -4.35 -1.00
C ALA A 54 -23.13 -3.84 -0.66
N VAL A 55 -23.27 -2.54 -0.37
CA VAL A 55 -24.57 -1.92 -0.04
C VAL A 55 -25.50 -1.90 -1.26
N LYS A 56 -24.94 -1.67 -2.46
CA LYS A 56 -25.70 -1.65 -3.73
C LYS A 56 -25.55 -2.95 -4.52
N ARG A 57 -25.41 -4.07 -3.81
CA ARG A 57 -25.20 -5.39 -4.41
C ARG A 57 -26.20 -5.69 -5.52
N GLY A 58 -25.70 -6.19 -6.64
CA GLY A 58 -26.51 -6.56 -7.80
C GLY A 58 -26.98 -5.37 -8.65
N GLY A 59 -26.69 -4.13 -8.24
CA GLY A 59 -26.90 -2.95 -9.06
C GLY A 59 -25.69 -2.62 -9.95
N TRP A 60 -25.86 -1.60 -10.82
CA TRP A 60 -24.82 -1.17 -11.75
C TRP A 60 -23.54 -0.68 -11.05
N ILE A 61 -23.64 -0.08 -9.85
CA ILE A 61 -22.48 0.39 -9.08
C ILE A 61 -21.62 -0.79 -8.59
N ASP A 62 -22.26 -1.86 -8.12
CA ASP A 62 -21.56 -3.09 -7.73
C ASP A 62 -20.85 -3.72 -8.94
N GLY A 63 -21.58 -3.82 -10.07
CA GLY A 63 -21.03 -4.33 -11.33
C GLY A 63 -19.82 -3.53 -11.82
N PHE A 64 -19.93 -2.20 -11.85
CA PHE A 64 -18.85 -1.32 -12.29
C PHE A 64 -17.60 -1.41 -11.39
N ILE A 65 -17.77 -1.34 -10.07
CA ILE A 65 -16.67 -1.41 -9.11
C ILE A 65 -15.99 -2.78 -9.20
N THR A 66 -16.77 -3.87 -9.20
CA THR A 66 -16.22 -5.22 -9.23
C THR A 66 -15.49 -5.49 -10.55
N THR A 67 -16.06 -5.08 -11.68
CA THR A 67 -15.45 -5.25 -13.00
C THR A 67 -14.16 -4.45 -13.13
N THR A 68 -14.18 -3.17 -12.76
CA THR A 68 -13.00 -2.29 -12.80
C THR A 68 -11.90 -2.81 -11.86
N ALA A 69 -12.26 -3.25 -10.66
CA ALA A 69 -11.31 -3.85 -9.72
C ALA A 69 -10.70 -5.15 -10.29
N ASN A 70 -11.47 -5.99 -10.97
CA ASN A 70 -10.94 -7.21 -11.60
C ASN A 70 -9.94 -6.88 -12.72
N PHE A 71 -10.24 -5.89 -13.57
CA PHE A 71 -9.30 -5.43 -14.58
C PHE A 71 -8.02 -4.86 -13.96
N ALA A 72 -8.15 -3.97 -12.97
CA ALA A 72 -7.01 -3.38 -12.28
C ALA A 72 -6.07 -4.44 -11.68
N MET A 73 -6.59 -5.59 -11.27
CA MET A 73 -5.78 -6.68 -10.72
C MET A 73 -5.18 -7.62 -11.74
N ALA A 74 -5.83 -7.77 -12.89
CA ALA A 74 -5.33 -8.59 -13.98
C ALA A 74 -4.15 -7.90 -14.70
N ILE A 75 -4.13 -6.58 -14.70
CA ILE A 75 -3.13 -5.79 -15.40
C ILE A 75 -1.87 -5.64 -14.53
N PRO A 76 -0.67 -5.94 -15.06
CA PRO A 76 0.58 -5.72 -14.36
C PRO A 76 0.83 -4.24 -14.04
N ASN A 77 1.32 -3.95 -12.82
CA ASN A 77 1.60 -2.59 -12.36
C ASN A 77 2.55 -1.82 -13.28
N PHE A 78 3.60 -2.47 -13.79
CA PHE A 78 4.56 -1.82 -14.68
C PHE A 78 3.92 -1.36 -15.99
N TRP A 79 2.98 -2.16 -16.51
CA TRP A 79 2.28 -1.85 -17.76
C TRP A 79 1.30 -0.70 -17.54
N LEU A 80 0.58 -0.68 -16.42
CA LEU A 80 -0.21 0.49 -15.99
C LEU A 80 0.67 1.73 -15.83
N GLY A 81 1.87 1.59 -15.29
CA GLY A 81 2.86 2.66 -15.18
C GLY A 81 3.24 3.24 -16.53
N ILE A 82 3.62 2.38 -17.48
CA ILE A 82 4.00 2.79 -18.84
C ILE A 82 2.84 3.47 -19.57
N LEU A 83 1.62 2.90 -19.49
CA LEU A 83 0.43 3.54 -20.07
C LEU A 83 0.11 4.88 -19.39
N GLY A 84 0.29 4.97 -18.07
CA GLY A 84 0.13 6.20 -17.32
C GLY A 84 1.08 7.28 -17.82
N ILE A 85 2.37 6.96 -17.99
CA ILE A 85 3.36 7.87 -18.57
C ILE A 85 2.93 8.32 -19.97
N TYR A 86 2.55 7.38 -20.83
CA TYR A 86 2.13 7.70 -22.20
C TYR A 86 0.92 8.65 -22.23
N LEU A 87 -0.10 8.38 -21.42
CA LEU A 87 -1.33 9.16 -21.40
C LEU A 87 -1.15 10.51 -20.68
N PHE A 88 -0.73 10.49 -19.41
CA PHE A 88 -0.73 11.67 -18.56
C PHE A 88 0.50 12.56 -18.74
N SER A 89 1.64 11.99 -19.13
CA SER A 89 2.87 12.76 -19.34
C SER A 89 3.08 13.13 -20.80
N LEU A 90 3.01 12.16 -21.72
CA LEU A 90 3.35 12.42 -23.12
C LEU A 90 2.17 12.99 -23.93
N THR A 91 0.96 12.48 -23.71
CA THR A 91 -0.22 12.92 -24.49
C THR A 91 -0.86 14.17 -23.89
N LEU A 92 -1.12 14.17 -22.58
CA LEU A 92 -1.83 15.25 -21.89
C LEU A 92 -0.89 16.34 -21.34
N GLY A 93 0.38 16.02 -21.08
CA GLY A 93 1.34 16.97 -20.49
C GLY A 93 1.01 17.39 -19.05
N TRP A 94 0.21 16.62 -18.31
CA TRP A 94 -0.24 16.97 -16.97
C TRP A 94 0.78 16.65 -15.88
N LEU A 95 1.49 15.53 -16.03
CA LEU A 95 2.39 14.98 -15.01
C LEU A 95 3.79 14.77 -15.58
N PRO A 96 4.85 14.90 -14.76
CA PRO A 96 6.20 14.63 -15.19
C PRO A 96 6.38 13.15 -15.57
N VAL A 97 7.30 12.88 -16.49
CA VAL A 97 7.57 11.53 -17.02
C VAL A 97 8.26 10.65 -15.98
N GLN A 98 9.28 11.20 -15.30
CA GLN A 98 10.18 10.42 -14.45
C GLN A 98 10.90 11.31 -13.44
N GLY A 99 11.40 10.73 -12.35
CA GLY A 99 12.20 11.40 -11.33
C GLY A 99 11.49 11.58 -9.99
N TYR A 100 12.15 12.31 -9.09
CA TYR A 100 11.67 12.58 -7.74
C TYR A 100 12.15 13.95 -7.28
N VAL A 101 11.28 14.68 -6.57
CA VAL A 101 11.61 15.94 -5.88
C VAL A 101 11.23 15.78 -4.42
N SER A 102 12.08 16.23 -3.51
CA SER A 102 11.77 16.14 -2.08
C SER A 102 10.62 17.10 -1.74
N PRO A 103 9.64 16.68 -0.91
CA PRO A 103 8.57 17.58 -0.46
C PRO A 103 9.08 18.75 0.38
N THR A 104 10.30 18.65 0.94
CA THR A 104 10.98 19.74 1.66
C THR A 104 11.57 20.79 0.74
N GLU A 105 11.85 20.45 -0.52
CA GLU A 105 12.40 21.37 -1.52
C GLU A 105 11.27 22.09 -2.26
N ASP A 106 10.33 21.32 -2.80
CA ASP A 106 9.12 21.85 -3.44
C ASP A 106 7.98 20.85 -3.28
N PHE A 107 7.03 21.20 -2.41
CA PHE A 107 5.87 20.37 -2.11
C PHE A 107 5.00 20.10 -3.35
N TRP A 108 4.85 21.08 -4.25
CA TRP A 108 3.96 21.00 -5.39
C TRP A 108 4.58 20.24 -6.56
N ALA A 109 5.87 20.45 -6.81
CA ALA A 109 6.62 19.59 -7.72
C ALA A 109 6.64 18.16 -7.19
N SER A 110 6.98 17.96 -5.92
CA SER A 110 7.03 16.63 -5.30
C SER A 110 5.72 15.85 -5.46
N THR A 111 4.57 16.51 -5.19
CA THR A 111 3.25 15.91 -5.39
C THR A 111 3.05 15.46 -6.85
N LYS A 112 3.43 16.27 -7.83
CA LYS A 112 3.29 15.91 -9.26
C LYS A 112 4.16 14.71 -9.64
N TYR A 113 5.39 14.62 -9.14
CA TYR A 113 6.28 13.49 -9.40
C TYR A 113 5.80 12.19 -8.74
N VAL A 114 5.24 12.28 -7.54
CA VAL A 114 4.81 11.11 -6.75
C VAL A 114 3.39 10.64 -7.12
N LEU A 115 2.52 11.51 -7.63
CA LEU A 115 1.12 11.20 -7.88
C LEU A 115 0.94 9.98 -8.81
N MET A 116 1.59 9.97 -9.96
CA MET A 116 1.44 8.88 -10.93
C MET A 116 1.98 7.52 -10.41
N PRO A 117 3.23 7.41 -9.89
CA PRO A 117 3.71 6.15 -9.36
C PRO A 117 2.88 5.67 -8.15
N SER A 118 2.44 6.58 -7.28
CA SER A 118 1.56 6.23 -6.15
C SER A 118 0.16 5.81 -6.59
N LEU A 119 -0.41 6.40 -7.64
CA LEU A 119 -1.69 5.98 -8.19
C LEU A 119 -1.61 4.58 -8.82
N VAL A 120 -0.55 4.31 -9.58
CA VAL A 120 -0.35 2.99 -10.22
C VAL A 120 -0.21 1.90 -9.16
N LEU A 121 0.60 2.15 -8.13
CA LEU A 121 0.73 1.23 -6.99
C LEU A 121 -0.55 1.13 -6.18
N GLY A 122 -1.19 2.26 -5.92
CA GLY A 122 -2.41 2.37 -5.13
C GLY A 122 -3.60 1.69 -5.80
N LEU A 123 -3.69 1.70 -7.13
CA LEU A 123 -4.85 1.15 -7.87
C LEU A 123 -4.99 -0.36 -7.68
N SER A 124 -3.89 -1.10 -7.74
CA SER A 124 -3.90 -2.54 -7.51
C SER A 124 -4.24 -2.87 -6.06
N SER A 125 -3.64 -2.15 -5.11
CA SER A 125 -3.96 -2.28 -3.68
C SER A 125 -5.42 -1.92 -3.38
N MET A 126 -5.93 -0.85 -4.00
CA MET A 126 -7.31 -0.38 -3.91
C MET A 126 -8.30 -1.45 -4.38
N ALA A 127 -7.99 -2.13 -5.49
CA ALA A 127 -8.83 -3.20 -6.02
C ALA A 127 -8.89 -4.41 -5.07
N ILE A 128 -7.76 -4.79 -4.45
CA ILE A 128 -7.71 -5.84 -3.42
C ILE A 128 -8.59 -5.45 -2.24
N LEU A 129 -8.37 -4.26 -1.68
CA LEU A 129 -9.10 -3.77 -0.51
C LEU A 129 -10.60 -3.61 -0.79
N ALA A 130 -10.97 -3.11 -1.97
CA ALA A 130 -12.37 -2.97 -2.36
C ALA A 130 -13.08 -4.32 -2.45
N ARG A 131 -12.46 -5.34 -3.04
CA ARG A 131 -13.06 -6.68 -3.08
C ARG A 131 -13.15 -7.31 -1.70
N GLN A 132 -12.12 -7.19 -0.86
CA GLN A 132 -12.16 -7.72 0.49
C GLN A 132 -13.25 -7.03 1.32
N ALA A 133 -13.28 -5.70 1.31
CA ALA A 133 -14.30 -4.91 2.01
C ALA A 133 -15.70 -5.28 1.54
N ARG A 134 -15.89 -5.47 0.22
CA ARG A 134 -17.15 -5.93 -0.34
C ARG A 134 -17.53 -7.31 0.18
N SER A 135 -16.62 -8.29 0.12
CA SER A 135 -16.89 -9.67 0.56
C SER A 135 -17.26 -9.71 2.04
N SER A 136 -16.44 -9.11 2.89
CA SER A 136 -16.67 -9.05 4.33
C SER A 136 -17.99 -8.34 4.67
N MET A 137 -18.32 -7.23 3.98
CA MET A 137 -19.59 -6.53 4.19
C MET A 137 -20.79 -7.41 3.81
N LEU A 138 -20.71 -8.17 2.72
CA LEU A 138 -21.81 -9.05 2.30
C LEU A 138 -22.05 -10.21 3.25
N GLU A 139 -21.00 -10.78 3.83
CA GLU A 139 -21.09 -11.80 4.87
C GLU A 139 -21.77 -11.23 6.13
N ILE A 140 -21.31 -10.07 6.59
CA ILE A 140 -21.83 -9.45 7.81
C ILE A 140 -23.28 -8.98 7.66
N ILE A 141 -23.66 -8.39 6.52
CA ILE A 141 -25.04 -7.92 6.30
C ILE A 141 -26.08 -9.06 6.40
N ARG A 142 -25.66 -10.31 6.16
CA ARG A 142 -26.52 -11.50 6.20
C ARG A 142 -26.72 -12.07 7.60
N GLN A 143 -26.00 -11.58 8.61
CA GLN A 143 -26.04 -12.08 9.98
C GLN A 143 -27.36 -11.73 10.70
N ASP A 144 -27.77 -12.58 11.64
CA ASP A 144 -29.07 -12.46 12.32
C ASP A 144 -29.19 -11.19 13.17
N TYR A 145 -28.11 -10.73 13.81
CA TYR A 145 -28.15 -9.47 14.57
C TYR A 145 -28.42 -8.24 13.68
N ILE A 146 -28.03 -8.29 12.40
CA ILE A 146 -28.35 -7.26 11.41
C ILE A 146 -29.82 -7.34 11.00
N ARG A 147 -30.37 -8.55 10.83
CA ARG A 147 -31.81 -8.75 10.56
C ARG A 147 -32.66 -8.23 11.73
N THR A 148 -32.28 -8.54 12.96
CA THR A 148 -32.94 -8.02 14.17
C THR A 148 -32.86 -6.50 14.25
N ALA A 149 -31.72 -5.89 13.92
CA ALA A 149 -31.59 -4.44 13.86
C ALA A 149 -32.54 -3.80 12.82
N ARG A 150 -32.72 -4.44 11.66
CA ARG A 150 -33.69 -4.00 10.63
C ARG A 150 -35.13 -4.11 11.12
N SER A 151 -35.50 -5.21 11.76
CA SER A 151 -36.85 -5.40 12.32
C SER A 151 -37.18 -4.39 13.43
N LYS A 152 -36.17 -3.90 14.15
CA LYS A 152 -36.30 -2.79 15.12
C LYS A 152 -36.45 -1.40 14.47
N GLY A 153 -36.49 -1.29 13.14
CA GLY A 153 -36.65 -0.02 12.44
C GLY A 153 -35.40 0.88 12.44
N ILE A 154 -34.22 0.33 12.76
CA ILE A 154 -32.97 1.11 12.78
C ILE A 154 -32.63 1.58 11.36
N LYS A 155 -32.30 2.87 11.21
CA LYS A 155 -31.93 3.47 9.91
C LYS A 155 -30.79 2.68 9.24
N GLN A 156 -30.92 2.41 7.94
CA GLN A 156 -29.95 1.62 7.16
C GLN A 156 -28.50 2.15 7.27
N LYS A 157 -28.30 3.47 7.30
CA LYS A 157 -26.97 4.09 7.51
C LYS A 157 -26.34 3.65 8.84
N ILE A 158 -27.12 3.60 9.92
CA ILE A 158 -26.63 3.17 11.25
C ILE A 158 -26.29 1.69 11.22
N ILE A 159 -27.12 0.86 10.59
CA ILE A 159 -26.86 -0.57 10.41
C ILE A 159 -25.54 -0.80 9.68
N ILE A 160 -25.29 -0.08 8.58
CA ILE A 160 -24.06 -0.21 7.80
C ILE A 160 -22.84 0.26 8.59
N PHE A 161 -22.81 1.52 9.03
CA PHE A 161 -21.59 2.11 9.59
C PHE A 161 -21.30 1.68 11.03
N LYS A 162 -22.33 1.43 11.85
CA LYS A 162 -22.15 1.11 13.28
C LYS A 162 -22.15 -0.40 13.56
N HIS A 163 -23.00 -1.16 12.87
CA HIS A 163 -23.18 -2.59 13.16
C HIS A 163 -22.41 -3.49 12.20
N ALA A 164 -22.50 -3.24 10.89
CA ALA A 164 -21.87 -4.11 9.90
C ALA A 164 -20.38 -3.79 9.71
N LEU A 165 -20.03 -2.53 9.47
CA LEU A 165 -18.68 -2.11 9.12
C LEU A 165 -17.64 -2.48 10.18
N ARG A 166 -17.98 -2.32 11.46
CA ARG A 166 -17.08 -2.62 12.58
C ARG A 166 -16.56 -4.06 12.54
N ASN A 167 -17.40 -5.02 12.14
CA ASN A 167 -17.01 -6.42 12.06
C ASN A 167 -16.45 -6.78 10.68
N ALA A 168 -16.96 -6.13 9.63
CA ALA A 168 -16.50 -6.38 8.25
C ALA A 168 -15.10 -5.82 7.97
N ILE A 169 -14.62 -4.85 8.75
CA ILE A 169 -13.31 -4.23 8.51
C ILE A 169 -12.14 -5.06 9.02
N ILE A 170 -12.36 -6.07 9.87
CA ILE A 170 -11.28 -6.88 10.46
C ILE A 170 -10.41 -7.51 9.36
N PRO A 171 -10.94 -8.25 8.36
CA PRO A 171 -10.12 -8.81 7.28
C PRO A 171 -9.49 -7.74 6.38
N VAL A 172 -10.13 -6.57 6.27
CA VAL A 172 -9.64 -5.44 5.47
C VAL A 172 -8.38 -4.86 6.11
N VAL A 173 -8.38 -4.71 7.43
CA VAL A 173 -7.23 -4.23 8.21
C VAL A 173 -6.08 -5.22 8.12
N THR A 174 -6.36 -6.53 8.17
CA THR A 174 -5.34 -7.57 7.94
C THR A 174 -4.63 -7.37 6.60
N LEU A 175 -5.41 -7.27 5.50
CA LEU A 175 -4.83 -7.12 4.17
C LEU A 175 -4.09 -5.79 4.00
N ALA A 176 -4.64 -4.69 4.54
CA ALA A 176 -3.94 -3.40 4.54
C ALA A 176 -2.62 -3.51 5.31
N GLY A 177 -2.62 -4.21 6.43
CA GLY A 177 -1.44 -4.54 7.21
C GLY A 177 -0.33 -5.23 6.43
N LEU A 178 -0.70 -6.26 5.67
CA LEU A 178 0.23 -7.00 4.79
C LEU A 178 0.82 -6.14 3.66
N MET A 179 0.24 -4.97 3.38
CA MET A 179 0.77 -4.04 2.39
C MET A 179 1.81 -3.06 2.97
N LEU A 180 1.84 -2.85 4.30
CA LEU A 180 2.78 -1.94 4.95
C LEU A 180 4.26 -2.27 4.65
N PRO A 181 4.70 -3.54 4.61
CA PRO A 181 6.09 -3.85 4.27
C PRO A 181 6.49 -3.40 2.86
N ASN A 182 5.53 -3.35 1.93
CA ASN A 182 5.78 -2.88 0.57
C ASN A 182 6.06 -1.37 0.50
N ILE A 183 5.72 -0.61 1.55
CA ILE A 183 6.06 0.81 1.66
C ILE A 183 7.57 1.01 1.76
N VAL A 184 8.27 0.14 2.49
CA VAL A 184 9.73 0.23 2.70
C VAL A 184 10.50 -0.66 1.74
N GLY A 185 10.00 -1.88 1.48
CA GLY A 185 10.59 -2.76 0.48
C GLY A 185 10.56 -2.17 -0.93
N GLY A 186 9.73 -1.15 -1.13
CA GLY A 186 9.56 -0.46 -2.39
C GLY A 186 8.90 -1.35 -3.43
N SER A 187 8.31 -0.72 -4.44
CA SER A 187 8.05 -1.45 -5.67
C SER A 187 9.25 -1.26 -6.58
N VAL A 188 10.18 -2.21 -6.51
CA VAL A 188 11.38 -2.26 -7.37
C VAL A 188 11.03 -1.90 -8.81
N ILE A 189 9.93 -2.48 -9.32
CA ILE A 189 9.53 -2.29 -10.71
C ILE A 189 9.00 -0.88 -10.97
N ILE A 190 8.20 -0.31 -10.05
CA ILE A 190 7.69 1.06 -10.23
C ILE A 190 8.80 2.10 -10.06
N GLU A 191 9.72 1.91 -9.12
CA GLU A 191 10.90 2.78 -9.03
C GLU A 191 11.73 2.75 -10.31
N GLN A 192 11.86 1.59 -10.96
CA GLN A 192 12.55 1.47 -12.24
C GLN A 192 11.79 2.13 -13.39
N VAL A 193 10.48 1.92 -13.52
CA VAL A 193 9.65 2.50 -14.58
C VAL A 193 9.65 4.03 -14.53
N PHE A 194 9.63 4.61 -13.33
CA PHE A 194 9.60 6.05 -13.13
C PHE A 194 10.99 6.67 -12.89
N ASN A 195 12.07 5.88 -13.06
CA ASN A 195 13.46 6.28 -12.85
C ASN A 195 13.70 6.97 -11.49
N ILE A 196 13.15 6.40 -10.42
CA ILE A 196 13.24 6.91 -9.05
C ILE A 196 14.39 6.21 -8.35
N ASN A 197 15.25 6.99 -7.70
CA ASN A 197 16.38 6.49 -6.92
C ASN A 197 15.92 6.04 -5.52
N GLY A 198 15.14 4.97 -5.48
CA GLY A 198 14.62 4.38 -4.24
C GLY A 198 15.41 3.14 -3.75
N LEU A 199 14.95 2.60 -2.63
CA LEU A 199 15.50 1.38 -2.01
C LEU A 199 15.29 0.12 -2.84
N GLY A 200 14.14 0.00 -3.51
CA GLY A 200 13.87 -1.17 -4.36
C GLY A 200 14.85 -1.23 -5.53
N ARG A 201 15.11 -0.08 -6.15
CA ARG A 201 16.14 0.06 -7.20
C ARG A 201 17.55 -0.23 -6.68
N LEU A 202 17.91 0.27 -5.49
CA LEU A 202 19.20 -0.03 -4.85
C LEU A 202 19.40 -1.53 -4.66
N LEU A 203 18.40 -2.19 -4.08
CA LEU A 203 18.44 -3.63 -3.83
C LEU A 203 18.63 -4.41 -5.14
N LEU A 204 17.87 -4.06 -6.19
CA LEU A 204 17.98 -4.72 -7.49
C LEU A 204 19.37 -4.53 -8.12
N GLN A 205 19.93 -3.32 -8.06
CA GLN A 205 21.28 -3.04 -8.56
C GLN A 205 22.34 -3.81 -7.77
N ALA A 206 22.21 -3.88 -6.44
CA ALA A 206 23.13 -4.63 -5.59
C ALA A 206 23.10 -6.13 -5.91
N VAL A 207 21.92 -6.69 -6.20
CA VAL A 207 21.79 -8.09 -6.65
C VAL A 207 22.53 -8.32 -7.96
N PHE A 208 22.33 -7.46 -8.97
CA PHE A 208 23.01 -7.60 -10.27
C PHE A 208 24.52 -7.40 -10.19
N ASN A 209 24.97 -6.48 -9.33
CA ASN A 209 26.40 -6.21 -9.13
C ASN A 209 27.05 -7.17 -8.11
N GLN A 210 26.31 -8.15 -7.60
CA GLN A 210 26.76 -9.11 -6.57
C GLN A 210 27.33 -8.43 -5.31
N ASP A 211 26.81 -7.25 -4.95
CA ASP A 211 27.19 -6.54 -3.72
C ASP A 211 26.40 -7.08 -2.53
N ILE A 212 26.88 -8.20 -1.98
CA ILE A 212 26.20 -8.94 -0.91
C ILE A 212 26.02 -8.07 0.35
N VAL A 213 26.94 -7.15 0.63
CA VAL A 213 26.86 -6.28 1.82
C VAL A 213 25.66 -5.34 1.73
N VAL A 214 25.45 -4.72 0.56
CA VAL A 214 24.28 -3.86 0.33
C VAL A 214 22.99 -4.66 0.33
N VAL A 215 22.98 -5.84 -0.31
CA VAL A 215 21.79 -6.73 -0.30
C VAL A 215 21.41 -7.10 1.13
N GLN A 216 22.37 -7.50 1.97
CA GLN A 216 22.11 -7.84 3.37
C GLN A 216 21.59 -6.65 4.17
N GLY A 217 22.18 -5.46 4.02
CA GLY A 217 21.71 -4.24 4.69
C GLY A 217 20.26 -3.89 4.32
N CYS A 218 19.92 -3.95 3.03
CA CYS A 218 18.55 -3.73 2.57
C CYS A 218 17.58 -4.80 3.10
N LEU A 219 17.98 -6.08 3.09
CA LEU A 219 17.13 -7.16 3.58
C LEU A 219 16.85 -7.04 5.08
N ILE A 220 17.84 -6.68 5.90
CA ILE A 220 17.65 -6.45 7.34
C ILE A 220 16.59 -5.37 7.56
N LEU A 221 16.68 -4.24 6.86
CA LEU A 221 15.71 -3.15 6.96
C LEU A 221 14.29 -3.61 6.57
N ILE A 222 14.18 -4.37 5.47
CA ILE A 222 12.89 -4.91 5.01
C ILE A 222 12.32 -5.89 6.04
N THR A 223 13.12 -6.81 6.58
CA THR A 223 12.68 -7.77 7.59
C THR A 223 12.22 -7.08 8.88
N VAL A 224 12.97 -6.08 9.36
CA VAL A 224 12.56 -5.27 10.51
C VAL A 224 11.24 -4.55 10.24
N THR A 225 11.07 -3.99 9.03
CA THR A 225 9.80 -3.36 8.64
C THR A 225 8.66 -4.36 8.63
N VAL A 226 8.86 -5.58 8.11
CA VAL A 226 7.83 -6.65 8.12
C VAL A 226 7.42 -6.98 9.55
N ALA A 227 8.39 -7.15 10.45
CA ALA A 227 8.11 -7.42 11.85
C ALA A 227 7.32 -6.28 12.52
N LEU A 228 7.72 -5.03 12.30
CA LEU A 228 7.01 -3.85 12.81
C LEU A 228 5.60 -3.72 12.23
N ALA A 229 5.43 -3.97 10.94
CA ALA A 229 4.13 -3.95 10.28
C ALA A 229 3.18 -5.00 10.88
N ASN A 230 3.64 -6.23 11.06
CA ASN A 230 2.84 -7.29 11.69
C ASN A 230 2.47 -6.92 13.12
N LEU A 231 3.41 -6.39 13.90
CA LEU A 231 3.14 -5.93 15.27
C LEU A 231 2.07 -4.82 15.29
N LEU A 232 2.14 -3.85 14.37
CA LEU A 232 1.13 -2.79 14.25
C LEU A 232 -0.26 -3.36 13.93
N VAL A 233 -0.33 -4.38 13.08
CA VAL A 233 -1.58 -5.06 12.72
C VAL A 233 -2.16 -5.80 13.93
N ASP A 234 -1.34 -6.55 14.65
CA ASP A 234 -1.78 -7.29 15.83
C ASP A 234 -2.29 -6.34 16.93
N ILE A 235 -1.58 -5.22 17.15
CA ILE A 235 -2.05 -4.15 18.05
C ILE A 235 -3.38 -3.57 17.56
N SER A 236 -3.54 -3.35 16.26
CA SER A 236 -4.78 -2.80 15.68
C SER A 236 -6.00 -3.69 15.94
N TYR A 237 -5.83 -5.02 15.98
CA TYR A 237 -6.92 -5.94 16.28
C TYR A 237 -7.50 -5.74 17.68
N ASN A 238 -6.65 -5.47 18.67
CA ASN A 238 -7.11 -5.21 20.05
C ASN A 238 -8.01 -3.97 20.15
N TYR A 239 -7.79 -2.97 19.29
CA TYR A 239 -8.62 -1.77 19.24
C TYR A 239 -9.92 -1.98 18.45
N ILE A 240 -9.87 -2.79 17.39
CA ILE A 240 -11.00 -3.00 16.48
C ILE A 240 -12.00 -4.00 17.08
N ASP A 241 -11.52 -5.12 17.63
CA ASP A 241 -12.34 -6.15 18.24
C ASP A 241 -12.13 -6.24 19.76
N PRO A 242 -13.03 -5.62 20.57
CA PRO A 242 -12.95 -5.69 22.03
C PRO A 242 -13.24 -7.08 22.62
N ARG A 243 -13.60 -8.09 21.80
CA ARG A 243 -13.79 -9.49 22.25
C ARG A 243 -12.47 -10.24 22.42
N ILE A 244 -11.38 -9.73 21.84
CA ILE A 244 -10.02 -10.29 21.94
C ILE A 244 -9.26 -9.68 23.14
N ARG A 245 -9.95 -9.00 24.06
CA ARG A 245 -9.34 -8.61 25.34
C ARG A 245 -8.97 -9.87 26.12
N TYR A 246 -7.71 -10.28 25.97
CA TYR A 246 -7.07 -11.21 26.88
C TYR A 246 -7.23 -10.67 28.30
N LYS A 247 -7.83 -11.49 29.16
CA LYS A 247 -7.72 -11.32 30.62
C LYS A 247 -6.29 -11.62 31.04
#